data_AF-S7XSJ5-F1
#
_entry.id   AF-S7XSJ5-F1
#
_cell.length_a   1.000
_cell.length_b   1.000
_cell.length_c   1.000
_cell.angle_alpha   90.00
_cell.angle_beta   90.00
_cell.angle_gamma   90.00
#
_symmetry.space_group_name_H-M   'P 1'
#
loop_
_entity.id
_entity.type
_entity.pdbx_description
1 polymer ?
#
loop_
_entity_poly.entity_id
_entity_poly.type
_entity_poly.pdbx_seq_one_letter_code
_entity_poly.pdbx_strand_id
1 'polypeptide(L)'
;MDLSENLLSDNRRDGLKKISSSVYNLLREHGSCTYKFLCSKVNNKNSNTLRRRIYDVLSVMRALNMVVKDGKEYRLQNLKDEIKEKKKVLEDLKCIKQGIECLIEKNRNMHIEEHEKFRFPFFLIAVDKSTDVHCETNDERTFFKFRATSKIKLVEDVEILKECGRKSIYGSESVRTEDIFSERYNVYEELPYDPFTFI
;
A
#
# COMPACT_ATOMS: atom_id res chain seq x y z
N MET A 1 -15.29 -62.06 20.24
CA MET A 1 -16.22 -61.02 19.77
C MET A 1 -15.73 -59.69 20.32
N ASP A 2 -14.83 -59.05 19.58
CA ASP A 2 -14.21 -57.78 19.95
C ASP A 2 -15.16 -56.61 19.68
N LEU A 3 -15.73 -56.04 20.74
CA LEU A 3 -16.51 -54.80 20.69
C LEU A 3 -15.61 -53.54 20.76
N SER A 4 -14.29 -53.71 20.87
CA SER A 4 -13.32 -52.64 21.15
C SER A 4 -12.73 -51.98 19.89
N GLU A 5 -12.70 -52.66 18.75
CA GLU A 5 -12.09 -52.13 17.52
C GLU A 5 -12.94 -51.08 16.78
N ASN A 6 -14.24 -50.99 17.06
CA ASN A 6 -15.14 -50.05 16.36
C ASN A 6 -15.18 -48.63 16.96
N LEU A 7 -14.58 -48.38 18.13
CA LEU A 7 -14.62 -47.06 18.78
C LEU A 7 -13.45 -46.12 18.40
N LEU A 8 -12.39 -46.64 17.76
CA LEU A 8 -11.18 -45.87 17.42
C LEU A 8 -11.14 -45.35 15.97
N SER A 9 -12.13 -45.69 15.14
CA SER A 9 -12.16 -45.32 13.72
C SER A 9 -13.09 -44.14 13.39
N ASP A 10 -14.09 -43.84 14.24
CA ASP A 10 -15.08 -42.79 13.94
C ASP A 10 -14.66 -41.39 14.46
N ASN A 11 -13.84 -41.32 15.51
CA ASN A 11 -13.35 -40.04 16.08
C ASN A 11 -12.33 -39.29 15.18
N ARG A 12 -11.75 -39.96 14.18
CA ARG A 12 -10.81 -39.31 13.24
C ARG A 12 -11.51 -38.57 12.09
N ARG A 13 -12.81 -38.80 11.90
CA ARG A 13 -13.53 -38.30 10.72
C ARG A 13 -14.07 -36.88 10.87
N ASP A 14 -14.22 -36.35 12.09
CA ASP A 14 -14.85 -35.04 12.36
C ASP A 14 -14.01 -34.10 13.27
N GLY A 15 -12.68 -34.23 13.23
CA GLY A 15 -11.77 -33.40 14.03
C GLY A 15 -11.68 -31.93 13.57
N LEU A 16 -11.17 -31.06 14.46
CA LEU A 16 -10.98 -29.62 14.21
C LEU A 16 -10.23 -29.35 12.89
N LYS A 17 -9.26 -30.19 12.53
CA LYS A 17 -8.50 -30.11 11.27
C LYS A 17 -9.40 -30.13 10.03
N LYS A 18 -10.43 -30.97 10.02
CA LYS A 18 -11.38 -31.07 8.89
C LYS A 18 -12.30 -29.87 8.83
N ILE A 19 -12.72 -29.36 10.00
CA ILE A 19 -13.49 -28.11 10.11
C ILE A 19 -12.64 -26.95 9.58
N SER A 20 -11.39 -26.82 10.01
CA SER A 20 -10.46 -25.79 9.52
C SER A 20 -10.26 -25.86 8.02
N SER A 21 -10.04 -27.06 7.48
CA SER A 21 -9.85 -27.25 6.03
C SER A 21 -11.12 -26.89 5.24
N SER A 22 -12.29 -27.25 5.76
CA SER A 22 -13.58 -26.93 5.12
C SER A 22 -13.87 -25.44 5.14
N VAL A 23 -13.65 -24.77 6.28
CA VAL A 23 -13.81 -23.31 6.40
C VAL A 23 -12.85 -22.58 5.45
N TYR A 24 -11.59 -23.01 5.37
CA TYR A 24 -10.61 -22.43 4.45
C TYR A 24 -11.03 -22.59 2.99
N ASN A 25 -11.46 -23.79 2.58
CA ASN A 25 -11.90 -24.03 1.20
C ASN A 25 -13.15 -23.22 0.83
N LEU A 26 -14.13 -23.11 1.74
CA LEU A 26 -15.31 -22.28 1.53
C LEU A 26 -14.96 -20.80 1.35
N LEU A 27 -14.04 -20.29 2.17
CA LEU A 27 -13.56 -18.91 2.03
C LEU A 27 -12.75 -18.71 0.73
N ARG A 28 -12.03 -19.72 0.28
CA ARG A 28 -11.29 -19.69 -0.99
C ARG A 28 -12.20 -19.69 -2.22
N GLU A 29 -13.26 -20.48 -2.19
CA GLU A 29 -14.19 -20.61 -3.32
C GLU A 29 -15.13 -19.41 -3.45
N HIS A 30 -15.64 -18.88 -2.34
CA HIS A 30 -16.67 -17.84 -2.35
C HIS A 30 -16.10 -16.43 -2.15
N GLY A 31 -14.82 -16.30 -1.81
CA GLY A 31 -14.09 -15.04 -1.60
C GLY A 31 -14.46 -14.33 -0.29
N SER A 32 -15.77 -14.18 -0.02
CA SER A 32 -16.34 -13.63 1.21
C SER A 32 -17.46 -14.50 1.73
N CYS A 33 -17.43 -14.82 3.03
CA CYS A 33 -18.45 -15.64 3.66
C CYS A 33 -18.91 -15.03 4.98
N THR A 34 -20.22 -15.05 5.22
CA THR A 34 -20.78 -14.76 6.55
C THR A 34 -20.68 -15.98 7.47
N TYR A 35 -20.58 -15.77 8.78
CA TYR A 35 -20.60 -16.86 9.77
C TYR A 35 -21.76 -17.86 9.58
N LYS A 36 -22.98 -17.35 9.35
CA LYS A 36 -24.18 -18.17 9.12
C LYS A 36 -24.01 -19.09 7.91
N PHE A 37 -23.40 -18.58 6.85
CA PHE A 37 -23.14 -19.33 5.63
C PHE A 37 -22.16 -20.48 5.91
N LEU A 38 -21.07 -20.20 6.62
CA LEU A 38 -20.09 -21.23 7.03
C LEU A 38 -20.76 -22.33 7.88
N CYS A 39 -21.59 -21.96 8.85
CA CYS A 39 -22.31 -22.94 9.67
C CYS A 39 -23.28 -23.82 8.87
N SER A 40 -23.89 -23.28 7.80
CA SER A 40 -24.82 -24.02 6.96
C SER A 40 -24.13 -25.00 5.99
N LYS A 41 -22.90 -24.70 5.57
CA LYS A 41 -22.17 -25.48 4.57
C LYS A 41 -21.18 -26.48 5.17
N VAL A 42 -20.68 -26.25 6.38
CA VAL A 42 -19.77 -27.19 7.05
C VAL A 42 -20.57 -28.37 7.62
N ASN A 43 -20.37 -29.56 7.05
CA ASN A 43 -21.06 -30.77 7.47
C ASN A 43 -20.43 -31.35 8.76
N ASN A 44 -21.19 -31.37 9.85
CA ASN A 44 -20.82 -32.06 11.08
C ASN A 44 -22.06 -32.68 11.74
N LYS A 45 -21.97 -33.94 12.17
CA LYS A 45 -23.06 -34.68 12.81
C LYS A 45 -23.57 -33.98 14.09
N ASN A 46 -22.75 -33.17 14.76
CA ASN A 46 -23.09 -32.44 15.99
C ASN A 46 -23.14 -30.92 15.78
N SER A 47 -24.33 -30.39 15.45
CA SER A 47 -24.55 -28.96 15.16
C SER A 47 -24.24 -28.01 16.32
N ASN A 48 -24.46 -28.46 17.57
CA ASN A 48 -24.27 -27.64 18.78
C ASN A 48 -22.79 -27.38 19.10
N THR A 49 -21.91 -28.35 18.84
CA THR A 49 -20.45 -28.17 19.05
C THR A 49 -19.81 -27.46 17.86
N LEU A 50 -20.35 -27.63 16.65
CA LEU A 50 -19.83 -27.05 15.42
C LEU A 50 -19.72 -25.52 15.46
N ARG A 51 -20.73 -24.83 15.98
CA ARG A 51 -20.75 -23.37 16.08
C ARG A 51 -19.55 -22.82 16.85
N ARG A 52 -19.24 -23.42 18.01
CA ARG A 52 -18.09 -23.06 18.84
C ARG A 52 -16.77 -23.39 18.14
N ARG A 53 -16.69 -24.56 17.48
CA ARG A 53 -15.49 -24.96 16.73
C ARG A 53 -15.18 -24.04 15.56
N ILE A 54 -16.19 -23.54 14.82
CA ILE A 54 -16.00 -22.56 13.75
C ILE A 54 -15.45 -21.24 14.32
N TYR A 55 -15.93 -20.78 15.48
CA TYR A 55 -15.36 -19.60 16.12
C TYR A 55 -13.91 -19.80 16.54
N ASP A 56 -13.57 -20.96 17.13
CA ASP A 56 -12.20 -21.29 17.51
C ASP A 56 -11.27 -21.23 16.28
N VAL A 57 -11.71 -21.82 15.15
CA VAL A 57 -10.99 -21.81 13.88
C VAL A 57 -10.82 -20.39 13.32
N LEU A 58 -11.91 -19.62 13.22
CA LEU A 58 -11.86 -18.25 12.69
C LEU A 58 -11.04 -17.32 13.58
N SER A 59 -11.08 -17.51 14.90
CA SER A 59 -10.28 -16.73 15.85
C SER A 59 -8.78 -16.98 15.64
N VAL A 60 -8.38 -18.25 15.51
CA VAL A 60 -6.98 -18.61 15.24
C VAL A 60 -6.56 -18.15 13.84
N MET A 61 -7.37 -18.36 12.81
CA MET A 61 -7.06 -17.91 11.45
C MET A 61 -6.91 -16.37 11.37
N ARG A 62 -7.70 -15.63 12.14
CA ARG A 62 -7.57 -14.18 12.26
C ARG A 62 -6.31 -13.78 13.01
N ALA A 63 -5.98 -14.46 14.11
CA ALA A 63 -4.74 -14.22 14.86
C ALA A 63 -3.48 -14.49 14.02
N LEU A 64 -3.56 -15.41 13.06
CA LEU A 64 -2.50 -15.72 12.11
C LEU A 64 -2.53 -14.86 10.83
N ASN A 65 -3.39 -13.83 10.76
CA ASN A 65 -3.59 -12.98 9.57
C ASN A 65 -3.89 -13.77 8.28
N MET A 66 -4.52 -14.94 8.40
CA MET A 66 -4.99 -15.72 7.25
C MET A 66 -6.36 -15.24 6.78
N VAL A 67 -7.16 -14.70 7.71
CA VAL A 67 -8.54 -14.26 7.48
C VAL A 67 -8.74 -12.88 8.08
N VAL A 68 -9.31 -11.98 7.28
CA VAL A 68 -9.77 -10.66 7.73
C VAL A 68 -11.27 -10.72 7.98
N LYS A 69 -11.72 -10.05 9.04
CA LYS A 69 -13.13 -9.86 9.33
C LYS A 69 -13.50 -8.42 8.98
N ASP A 70 -14.44 -8.28 8.05
CA ASP A 70 -14.98 -7.01 7.62
C ASP A 70 -16.48 -6.99 7.94
N GLY A 71 -16.87 -6.26 8.99
CA GLY A 71 -18.22 -6.28 9.53
C GLY A 71 -18.70 -7.69 9.92
N LYS A 72 -19.60 -8.26 9.12
CA LYS A 72 -20.19 -9.61 9.32
C LYS A 72 -19.55 -10.69 8.43
N GLU A 73 -18.63 -10.30 7.55
CA GLU A 73 -18.02 -11.16 6.56
C GLU A 73 -16.58 -11.50 6.91
N TYR A 74 -16.17 -12.68 6.47
CA TYR A 74 -14.81 -13.20 6.58
C TYR A 74 -14.26 -13.37 5.16
N ARG A 75 -13.04 -12.87 4.93
CA ARG A 75 -12.33 -12.99 3.65
C ARG A 75 -10.94 -13.52 3.88
N LEU A 76 -10.41 -14.30 2.94
CA LEU A 76 -8.99 -14.68 2.99
C LEU A 76 -8.13 -13.44 2.76
N GLN A 77 -7.12 -13.26 3.59
CA GLN A 77 -6.16 -12.20 3.39
C GLN A 77 -5.28 -12.53 2.19
N ASN A 78 -5.18 -11.63 1.22
CA ASN A 78 -4.23 -11.79 0.14
C ASN A 78 -2.84 -11.35 0.61
N LEU A 79 -2.18 -12.23 1.37
CA LEU A 79 -0.83 -12.00 1.90
C LEU A 79 0.19 -11.68 0.79
N LYS A 80 -0.05 -12.13 -0.46
CA LYS A 80 0.84 -11.82 -1.58
C LYS A 80 0.79 -10.35 -1.95
N ASP A 81 -0.39 -9.75 -2.00
CA ASP A 81 -0.55 -8.34 -2.34
C ASP A 81 0.01 -7.46 -1.24
N GLU A 82 -0.27 -7.78 0.03
CA GLU A 82 0.29 -7.05 1.16
C GLU A 82 1.83 -7.12 1.21
N ILE A 83 2.40 -8.29 0.97
CA ILE A 83 3.87 -8.45 0.87
C ILE A 83 4.41 -7.64 -0.31
N LYS A 84 3.72 -7.63 -1.46
CA LYS A 84 4.12 -6.85 -2.64
C LYS A 84 4.11 -5.35 -2.35
N GLU A 85 3.06 -4.85 -1.71
CA GLU A 85 2.94 -3.44 -1.31
C GLU A 85 4.01 -3.05 -0.29
N LYS A 86 4.19 -3.85 0.77
CA LYS A 86 5.23 -3.61 1.79
C LYS A 86 6.63 -3.64 1.19
N LYS A 87 6.90 -4.56 0.24
CA LYS A 87 8.16 -4.57 -0.52
C LYS A 87 8.34 -3.31 -1.34
N LYS A 88 7.31 -2.83 -2.03
CA LYS A 88 7.36 -1.59 -2.81
C LYS A 88 7.68 -0.39 -1.90
N VAL A 89 7.01 -0.26 -0.76
CA VAL A 89 7.27 0.80 0.23
C VAL A 89 8.70 0.71 0.75
N LEU A 90 9.19 -0.49 1.07
CA LEU A 90 10.56 -0.69 1.54
C LEU A 90 11.60 -0.24 0.50
N GLU A 91 11.40 -0.60 -0.77
CA GLU A 91 12.31 -0.17 -1.86
C GLU A 91 12.28 1.35 -2.05
N ASP A 92 11.10 1.96 -1.98
CA ASP A 92 10.96 3.41 -2.02
C ASP A 92 11.68 4.10 -0.85
N LEU A 93 11.55 3.57 0.38
CA LEU A 93 12.24 4.10 1.56
C LEU A 93 13.77 3.97 1.46
N LYS A 94 14.27 2.86 0.89
CA LYS A 94 15.70 2.70 0.61
C LYS A 94 16.20 3.76 -0.37
N CYS A 95 15.46 4.00 -1.45
CA CYS A 95 15.80 5.03 -2.44
C CYS A 95 15.85 6.42 -1.80
N ILE A 96 14.84 6.76 -0.99
CA ILE A 96 14.80 8.06 -0.29
C ILE A 96 16.01 8.21 0.63
N LYS A 97 16.30 7.19 1.46
CA LYS A 97 17.43 7.21 2.39
C LYS A 97 18.75 7.45 1.63
N GLN A 98 19.00 6.70 0.56
CA GLN A 98 20.20 6.85 -0.25
C GLN A 98 20.27 8.21 -0.94
N GLY A 99 19.14 8.73 -1.43
CA GLY A 99 19.06 10.07 -2.01
C GLY A 99 19.45 11.15 -1.01
N ILE A 100 18.97 11.05 0.23
CA ILE A 100 19.34 11.98 1.32
C ILE A 100 20.84 11.86 1.65
N GLU A 101 21.35 10.64 1.85
CA GLU A 101 22.77 10.42 2.17
C GLU A 101 23.68 11.00 1.07
N CYS A 102 23.34 10.75 -0.21
CA CYS A 102 24.05 11.29 -1.36
C CYS A 102 24.00 12.83 -1.40
N LEU A 103 22.84 13.45 -1.15
CA LEU A 103 22.72 14.90 -1.11
C LEU A 103 23.51 15.53 0.03
N ILE A 104 23.49 14.92 1.23
CA ILE A 104 24.28 15.39 2.37
C ILE A 104 25.77 15.35 2.05
N GLU A 105 26.24 14.25 1.46
CA GLU A 105 27.65 14.09 1.08
C GLU A 105 28.06 15.09 0.00
N LYS A 106 27.27 15.24 -1.06
CA LYS A 106 27.50 16.24 -2.12
C LYS A 106 27.53 17.66 -1.56
N ASN A 107 26.57 18.00 -0.70
CA ASN A 107 26.46 19.34 -0.15
C ASN A 107 27.53 19.64 0.92
N ARG A 108 28.22 18.62 1.46
CA ARG A 108 29.21 18.79 2.54
C ARG A 108 30.35 19.74 2.18
N ASN A 109 30.80 19.71 0.93
CA ASN A 109 31.95 20.49 0.45
C ASN A 109 31.56 21.63 -0.50
N MET A 110 30.26 21.88 -0.69
CA MET A 110 29.80 23.00 -1.51
C MET A 110 29.61 24.23 -0.65
N HIS A 111 30.32 25.30 -1.00
CA HIS A 111 30.00 26.63 -0.48
C HIS A 111 28.87 27.22 -1.32
N ILE A 112 27.65 27.05 -0.82
CA ILE A 112 26.44 27.65 -1.39
C ILE A 112 25.96 28.73 -0.41
N GLU A 113 25.66 29.90 -0.94
CA GLU A 113 25.13 30.99 -0.14
C GLU A 113 23.75 30.63 0.42
N GLU A 114 23.41 31.19 1.58
CA GLU A 114 22.20 30.77 2.30
C GLU A 114 20.91 30.97 1.48
N HIS A 115 20.86 32.00 0.65
CA HIS A 115 19.71 32.35 -0.19
C HIS A 115 19.54 31.44 -1.42
N GLU A 116 20.53 30.61 -1.74
CA GLU A 116 20.48 29.68 -2.88
C GLU A 116 20.07 28.26 -2.44
N LYS A 117 19.85 28.04 -1.14
CA LYS A 117 19.53 26.71 -0.59
C LYS A 117 18.02 26.48 -0.52
N PHE A 118 17.57 25.39 -1.13
CA PHE A 118 16.24 24.82 -0.85
C PHE A 118 16.33 23.82 0.30
N ARG A 119 15.57 24.06 1.38
CA ARG A 119 15.49 23.17 2.54
C ARG A 119 14.25 22.30 2.44
N PHE A 120 14.38 21.03 2.85
CA PHE A 120 13.24 20.13 3.05
C PHE A 120 12.44 20.55 4.31
N PRO A 121 11.12 20.32 4.35
CA PRO A 121 10.28 19.78 3.28
C PRO A 121 9.88 20.84 2.25
N PHE A 122 9.74 20.44 0.98
CA PHE A 122 9.23 21.32 -0.08
C PHE A 122 8.47 20.56 -1.16
N PHE A 123 7.79 21.30 -2.02
CA PHE A 123 7.26 20.80 -3.28
C PHE A 123 7.54 21.83 -4.37
N LEU A 124 7.58 21.37 -5.61
CA LEU A 124 7.79 22.20 -6.78
C LEU A 124 6.51 22.22 -7.61
N ILE A 125 6.21 23.40 -8.14
CA ILE A 125 5.20 23.59 -9.17
C ILE A 125 5.96 23.77 -10.48
N ALA A 126 5.96 22.74 -11.31
CA ALA A 126 6.63 22.74 -12.60
C ALA A 126 5.63 23.03 -13.72
N VAL A 127 6.02 23.91 -14.65
CA VAL A 127 5.25 24.31 -15.82
C VAL A 127 6.18 24.40 -17.03
N ASP A 128 5.63 24.36 -18.23
CA ASP A 128 6.43 24.57 -19.44
C ASP A 128 6.93 26.02 -19.49
N LYS A 129 8.13 26.24 -20.05
CA LYS A 129 8.77 27.56 -20.09
C LYS A 129 7.95 28.65 -20.80
N SER A 130 7.09 28.26 -21.74
CA SER A 130 6.20 29.17 -22.48
C SER A 130 4.87 29.45 -21.77
N THR A 131 4.67 28.90 -20.58
CA THR A 131 3.41 29.01 -19.84
C THR A 131 3.32 30.35 -19.14
N ASP A 132 2.21 31.05 -19.35
CA ASP A 132 1.87 32.22 -18.54
C ASP A 132 1.21 31.74 -17.24
N VAL A 133 1.76 32.17 -16.10
CA VAL A 133 1.36 31.72 -14.76
C VAL A 133 0.94 32.91 -13.93
N HIS A 134 -0.31 32.90 -13.50
CA HIS A 134 -0.89 33.87 -12.58
C HIS A 134 -1.02 33.24 -11.19
N CYS A 135 -0.51 33.92 -10.17
CA CYS A 135 -0.56 33.49 -8.78
C CYS A 135 -1.29 34.51 -7.92
N GLU A 136 -2.35 34.08 -7.24
CA GLU A 136 -3.10 34.87 -6.27
C GLU A 136 -2.86 34.31 -4.86
N THR A 137 -2.62 35.19 -3.90
CA THR A 137 -2.45 34.85 -2.47
C THR A 137 -3.17 35.89 -1.63
N ASN A 138 -3.55 35.52 -0.41
CA ASN A 138 -3.91 36.50 0.61
C ASN A 138 -2.66 37.14 1.25
N ASP A 139 -2.89 38.20 2.02
CA ASP A 139 -1.85 38.94 2.74
C ASP A 139 -1.08 38.05 3.74
N GLU A 140 -1.79 37.11 4.37
CA GLU A 140 -1.24 36.15 5.34
C GLU A 140 -0.48 34.99 4.69
N ARG A 141 -0.54 34.85 3.35
CA ARG A 141 0.09 33.78 2.57
C ARG A 141 -0.29 32.37 3.04
N THR A 142 -1.53 32.21 3.53
CA THR A 142 -2.04 30.92 3.99
C THR A 142 -2.60 30.08 2.86
N PHE A 143 -2.90 30.69 1.71
CA PHE A 143 -3.26 29.96 0.49
C PHE A 143 -2.64 30.61 -0.75
N PHE A 144 -2.34 29.77 -1.73
CA PHE A 144 -1.88 30.18 -3.05
C PHE A 144 -2.79 29.56 -4.11
N LYS A 145 -3.22 30.37 -5.07
CA LYS A 145 -4.03 29.95 -6.20
C LYS A 145 -3.25 30.20 -7.48
N PHE A 146 -2.87 29.11 -8.13
CA PHE A 146 -2.16 29.14 -9.39
C PHE A 146 -3.14 28.94 -10.55
N ARG A 147 -3.07 29.81 -11.56
CA ARG A 147 -3.70 29.65 -12.86
C ARG A 147 -2.61 29.66 -13.91
N ALA A 148 -2.65 28.73 -14.83
CA ALA A 148 -1.69 28.65 -15.92
C ALA A 148 -2.42 28.45 -17.25
N THR A 149 -1.82 28.94 -18.34
CA THR A 149 -2.35 28.70 -19.70
C THR A 149 -2.16 27.25 -20.16
N SER A 150 -1.23 26.54 -19.52
CA SER A 150 -0.89 25.14 -19.80
C SER A 150 -0.98 24.29 -18.52
N LYS A 151 -0.65 23.01 -18.63
CA LYS A 151 -0.73 22.04 -17.53
C LYS A 151 0.32 22.34 -16.46
N ILE A 152 -0.14 22.37 -15.20
CA ILE A 152 0.71 22.47 -14.02
C ILE A 152 1.05 21.07 -13.50
N LYS A 153 2.31 20.84 -13.12
CA LYS A 153 2.77 19.60 -12.46
C LYS A 153 3.19 19.92 -11.03
N LEU A 154 2.68 19.16 -10.06
CA LEU A 154 3.14 19.19 -8.67
C LEU A 154 4.17 18.07 -8.49
N VAL A 155 5.36 18.42 -7.99
CA VAL A 155 6.45 17.47 -7.72
C VAL A 155 6.84 17.58 -6.26
N GLU A 156 6.66 16.50 -5.50
CA GLU A 156 7.04 16.47 -4.09
C GLU A 156 8.55 16.22 -3.94
N ASP A 157 9.12 16.72 -2.85
CA ASP A 157 10.51 16.50 -2.48
C ASP A 157 10.90 15.01 -2.38
N VAL A 158 9.98 14.15 -1.94
CA VAL A 158 10.15 12.70 -1.87
C VAL A 158 10.38 12.09 -3.26
N GLU A 159 9.71 12.59 -4.30
CA GLU A 159 9.91 12.11 -5.67
C GLU A 159 11.31 12.45 -6.17
N ILE A 160 11.78 13.67 -5.88
CA ILE A 160 13.13 14.13 -6.20
C ILE A 160 14.18 13.27 -5.48
N LEU A 161 13.97 12.98 -4.19
CA LEU A 161 14.87 12.14 -3.40
C LEU A 161 14.94 10.71 -3.93
N LYS A 162 13.80 10.12 -4.32
CA LYS A 162 13.77 8.80 -4.93
C LYS A 162 14.57 8.77 -6.24
N GLU A 163 14.47 9.83 -7.06
CA GLU A 163 15.21 9.93 -8.32
C GLU A 163 16.72 10.09 -8.08
N CYS A 164 17.12 10.95 -7.14
CA CYS A 164 18.51 11.08 -6.70
C CYS A 164 19.09 9.74 -6.20
N GLY A 165 18.33 9.01 -5.38
CA GLY A 165 18.71 7.69 -4.89
C GLY A 165 18.90 6.67 -6.01
N ARG A 166 17.95 6.60 -6.96
CA ARG A 166 18.03 5.70 -8.13
C ARG A 166 19.29 5.96 -8.94
N LYS A 167 19.59 7.21 -9.27
CA LYS A 167 20.79 7.56 -10.05
C LYS A 167 22.10 7.25 -9.32
N SER A 168 22.10 7.38 -7.98
CA SER A 168 23.24 6.98 -7.14
C SER A 168 23.50 5.46 -7.15
N ILE A 169 22.46 4.63 -7.28
CA ILE A 169 22.60 3.16 -7.34
C ILE A 169 23.25 2.73 -8.67
N TYR A 170 23.02 3.46 -9.76
CA TYR A 170 23.51 3.10 -11.11
C TYR A 170 24.82 3.79 -11.52
N GLY A 171 25.50 4.50 -10.61
CA GLY A 171 26.86 5.01 -10.85
C GLY A 171 26.99 6.10 -11.92
N SER A 172 25.93 6.87 -12.18
CA SER A 172 26.01 7.98 -13.14
C SER A 172 26.58 9.26 -12.49
N GLU A 173 27.63 9.80 -13.10
CA GLU A 173 28.26 11.07 -12.73
C GLU A 173 27.25 12.23 -12.84
N SER A 174 27.18 13.05 -11.79
CA SER A 174 26.48 14.34 -11.69
C SER A 174 24.99 14.33 -12.09
N VAL A 175 24.11 14.36 -11.09
CA VAL A 175 22.67 14.62 -11.31
C VAL A 175 22.52 16.10 -11.66
N ARG A 176 22.28 16.42 -12.93
CA ARG A 176 21.83 17.76 -13.32
C ARG A 176 20.35 17.89 -13.00
N THR A 177 19.91 19.08 -12.60
CA THR A 177 18.49 19.38 -12.33
C THR A 177 17.62 19.06 -13.53
N GLU A 178 18.15 19.25 -14.74
CA GLU A 178 17.51 18.94 -16.03
C GLU A 178 17.18 17.45 -16.19
N ASP A 179 18.04 16.56 -15.67
CA ASP A 179 17.85 15.10 -15.78
C ASP A 179 16.78 14.59 -14.80
N ILE A 180 16.47 15.34 -13.74
CA ILE A 180 15.34 14.99 -12.86
C ILE A 180 14.06 15.11 -13.67
N PHE A 181 13.94 16.16 -14.49
CA PHE A 181 12.71 16.51 -15.21
C PHE A 181 12.57 15.92 -16.62
N SER A 182 13.61 15.33 -17.21
CA SER A 182 13.64 15.13 -18.67
C SER A 182 12.92 13.90 -19.23
N GLU A 183 12.71 12.78 -18.52
CA GLU A 183 12.30 11.55 -19.23
C GLU A 183 11.19 10.68 -18.62
N ARG A 184 10.62 11.01 -17.45
CA ARG A 184 9.47 10.24 -16.89
C ARG A 184 8.22 11.05 -16.53
N TYR A 185 8.23 12.36 -16.69
CA TYR A 185 7.06 13.20 -16.37
C TYR A 185 5.97 13.23 -17.46
N ASN A 186 5.98 12.26 -18.38
CA ASN A 186 4.93 12.02 -19.38
C ASN A 186 3.95 10.90 -18.98
N VAL A 187 3.99 10.40 -17.74
CA VAL A 187 3.05 9.38 -17.27
C VAL A 187 2.13 9.95 -16.19
N TYR A 188 1.12 10.68 -16.65
CA TYR A 188 -0.22 10.59 -16.07
C TYR A 188 -1.20 10.64 -17.25
N GLU A 189 -1.54 9.44 -17.71
CA GLU A 189 -2.74 9.17 -18.48
C GLU A 189 -3.95 9.82 -17.81
N GLU A 190 -4.84 10.28 -18.68
CA GLU A 190 -6.19 10.78 -18.45
C GLU A 190 -6.83 10.30 -17.15
N LEU A 191 -6.99 11.21 -16.18
CA LEU A 191 -8.07 11.09 -15.20
C LEU A 191 -9.21 12.00 -15.68
N PRO A 192 -10.43 11.46 -15.87
CA PRO A 192 -11.56 12.25 -16.30
C PRO A 192 -11.91 13.27 -15.22
N TYR A 193 -12.33 14.45 -15.70
CA TYR A 193 -13.01 15.51 -14.97
C TYR A 193 -13.73 15.01 -13.70
N ASP A 194 -13.38 15.58 -12.55
CA ASP A 194 -14.30 15.66 -11.42
C ASP A 194 -14.26 17.07 -10.81
N PRO A 195 -15.37 17.83 -10.87
CA PRO A 195 -15.44 19.19 -10.37
C PRO A 195 -15.89 19.17 -8.91
N PHE A 196 -14.96 19.24 -7.97
CA PHE A 196 -15.31 19.53 -6.58
C PHE A 196 -14.56 20.73 -6.04
N THR A 197 -15.33 21.82 -5.99
CA THR A 197 -15.27 22.94 -5.07
C THR A 197 -14.82 22.52 -3.68
N PHE A 198 -13.77 23.16 -3.17
CA PHE A 198 -13.52 23.22 -1.73
C PHE A 198 -13.68 24.67 -1.29
N ILE A 199 -14.47 24.83 -0.22
CA ILE A 199 -14.79 26.05 0.51
C ILE A 199 -13.50 26.70 1.00
#